data_AF-H9FKU8-F1
#
_entry.id   AF-H9FKU8-F1
#
_cell.length_a   1.000
_cell.length_b   1.000
_cell.length_c   1.000
_cell.angle_alpha   90.00
_cell.angle_beta   90.00
_cell.angle_gamma   90.00
#
_symmetry.space_group_name_H-M   'P 1'
#
loop_
_entity.id
_entity.type
_entity.pdbx_description
1 polymer ?
#
loop_
_entity_poly.entity_id
_entity_poly.type
_entity_poly.pdbx_seq_one_letter_code
_entity_poly.pdbx_strand_id
1 'polypeptide(L)'
;AAEGPGYLVSPQAEKHRRARNWTDAEMRGLMLVWEEFFDELKQTKRNAKVYEKMASKLFEMTGERRLGEEIKIKITNMTFQYRKLKCMTDSESAPPDWPY
;
A
#
# COMPACT_ATOMS: atom_id res chain seq x y z
N ALA A 1 35.92 13.48 37.09
CA ALA A 1 34.91 14.33 36.44
C ALA A 1 35.06 14.10 34.94
N ALA A 2 34.18 13.34 34.26
CA ALA A 2 32.89 13.78 33.68
C ALA A 2 33.11 15.11 32.94
N GLU A 3 32.97 15.24 31.60
CA GLU A 3 31.74 15.12 30.80
C GLU A 3 32.13 14.75 29.34
N GLY A 4 31.68 13.66 28.73
CA GLY A 4 30.41 13.54 28.02
C GLY A 4 30.57 13.85 26.51
N PRO A 5 30.74 12.86 25.60
CA PRO A 5 30.62 13.12 24.18
C PRO A 5 29.14 13.24 23.83
N GLY A 6 28.65 14.47 23.69
CA GLY A 6 27.33 14.76 23.13
C GLY A 6 27.30 14.36 21.66
N TYR A 7 26.99 13.10 21.39
CA TYR A 7 26.67 12.64 20.06
C TYR A 7 25.34 13.29 19.64
N LEU A 8 25.42 14.37 18.86
CA LEU A 8 24.26 14.84 18.11
C LEU A 8 23.97 13.78 17.06
N VAL A 9 22.99 12.91 17.35
CA VAL A 9 22.38 12.03 16.36
C VAL A 9 21.85 12.92 15.24
N SER A 10 22.53 12.84 14.10
CA SER A 10 22.11 13.48 12.86
C SER A 10 20.73 12.94 12.44
N PRO A 11 19.72 13.77 12.13
CA PRO A 11 18.37 13.32 11.76
C PRO A 11 18.29 12.61 10.40
N GLN A 12 19.42 12.32 9.75
CA GLN A 12 19.46 11.91 8.35
C GLN A 12 19.41 10.39 8.10
N ALA A 13 19.29 9.57 9.14
CA ALA A 13 19.24 8.11 8.99
C ALA A 13 17.84 7.53 8.73
N GLU A 14 16.80 8.35 8.58
CA GLU A 14 15.42 7.87 8.42
C GLU A 14 14.97 7.72 6.96
N LYS A 15 15.90 7.74 6.00
CA LYS A 15 15.57 7.67 4.56
C LYS A 15 15.22 6.26 4.06
N HIS A 16 15.37 5.23 4.90
CA HIS A 16 14.95 3.86 4.59
C HIS A 16 14.33 3.17 5.80
N ARG A 17 13.48 3.87 6.57
CA ARG A 17 12.63 3.17 7.52
C ARG A 17 11.84 2.13 6.72
N ARG A 18 12.07 0.83 7.00
CA ARG A 18 11.33 -0.26 6.38
C ARG A 18 9.84 0.09 6.48
N ALA A 19 9.13 0.04 5.35
CA ALA A 19 7.70 0.29 5.33
C ALA A 19 7.05 -0.57 6.42
N ARG A 20 6.19 0.06 7.24
CA ARG A 20 5.58 -0.62 8.38
C ARG A 20 4.85 -1.86 7.87
N ASN A 21 5.13 -3.00 8.49
CA ASN A 21 4.51 -4.28 8.13
C ASN A 21 2.99 -4.11 8.10
N TRP A 22 2.35 -4.71 7.10
CA TRP A 22 0.90 -4.77 7.02
C TRP A 22 0.42 -5.87 7.95
N THR A 23 -0.41 -5.50 8.91
CA THR A 23 -1.07 -6.43 9.82
C THR A 23 -2.19 -7.17 9.11
N ASP A 24 -2.61 -8.31 9.66
CA ASP A 24 -3.70 -9.11 9.11
C ASP A 24 -5.04 -8.32 9.07
N ALA A 25 -5.31 -7.51 10.09
CA ALA A 25 -6.47 -6.62 10.11
C ALA A 25 -6.44 -5.58 8.97
N GLU A 26 -5.28 -4.95 8.73
CA GLU A 26 -5.09 -4.03 7.61
C GLU A 26 -5.22 -4.76 6.26
N MET A 27 -4.74 -6.00 6.15
CA MET A 27 -4.88 -6.79 4.92
C MET A 27 -6.33 -7.09 4.60
N ARG A 28 -7.12 -7.54 5.59
CA ARG A 28 -8.56 -7.80 5.40
C ARG A 28 -9.33 -6.52 5.12
N GLY A 29 -9.06 -5.45 5.88
CA GLY A 29 -9.65 -4.14 5.66
C GLY A 29 -9.34 -3.59 4.26
N LEU A 30 -8.10 -3.74 3.79
CA LEU A 30 -7.69 -3.29 2.47
C LEU A 30 -8.44 -4.04 1.36
N MET A 31 -8.65 -5.35 1.49
CA MET A 31 -9.41 -6.11 0.49
C MET A 31 -10.86 -5.63 0.38
N LEU A 32 -11.51 -5.38 1.52
CA LEU A 32 -12.90 -4.87 1.56
C LEU A 32 -13.01 -3.47 0.95
N VAL A 33 -12.14 -2.55 1.39
CA VAL A 33 -12.11 -1.18 0.85
C VAL A 33 -11.73 -1.21 -0.64
N TRP A 34 -10.82 -2.08 -1.05
CA TRP A 34 -10.44 -2.15 -2.46
C TRP A 34 -11.59 -2.63 -3.34
N GLU A 35 -12.38 -3.60 -2.89
CA GLU A 35 -13.59 -4.05 -3.61
C GLU A 35 -14.61 -2.91 -3.74
N GLU A 36 -14.88 -2.16 -2.65
CA GLU A 36 -15.82 -1.03 -2.64
C GLU A 36 -15.43 0.08 -3.63
N PHE A 37 -14.13 0.38 -3.75
CA PHE A 37 -13.62 1.44 -4.62
C PHE A 37 -13.15 0.94 -5.99
N PHE A 38 -13.31 -0.34 -6.31
CA PHE A 38 -12.77 -0.95 -7.53
C PHE A 38 -13.32 -0.31 -8.80
N ASP A 39 -14.64 -0.10 -8.87
CA ASP A 39 -15.28 0.54 -10.02
C ASP A 39 -14.87 2.01 -10.16
N GLU A 40 -14.74 2.76 -9.05
CA GLU A 40 -14.28 4.15 -9.06
C GLU A 40 -12.84 4.26 -9.58
N LEU A 41 -11.95 3.32 -9.18
CA LEU A 41 -10.58 3.22 -9.68
C LEU A 41 -10.52 2.93 -11.19
N LYS A 42 -11.47 2.17 -11.73
CA LYS A 42 -11.53 1.83 -13.16
C LYS A 42 -12.03 3.00 -14.02
N GLN A 43 -13.01 3.74 -13.52
CA GLN A 43 -13.66 4.82 -14.26
C GLN A 43 -12.89 6.15 -14.18
N THR A 44 -12.06 6.34 -13.15
CA THR A 44 -11.39 7.61 -12.87
C THR A 44 -10.03 7.71 -13.56
N LYS A 45 -9.83 8.72 -14.42
CA LYS A 45 -8.52 8.98 -15.06
C LYS A 45 -7.42 9.44 -14.07
N ARG A 46 -7.79 9.96 -12.89
CA ARG A 46 -6.87 10.44 -11.84
C ARG A 46 -7.19 9.81 -10.49
N ASN A 47 -6.57 8.68 -10.21
CA ASN A 47 -6.89 7.83 -9.04
C ASN A 47 -6.34 8.33 -7.70
N ALA A 48 -5.55 9.40 -7.67
CA ALA A 48 -4.92 9.90 -6.44
C ALA A 48 -5.93 10.16 -5.31
N LYS A 49 -7.06 10.83 -5.62
CA LYS A 49 -8.11 11.10 -4.64
C LYS A 49 -8.82 9.83 -4.16
N VAL A 50 -8.93 8.82 -5.01
CA VAL A 50 -9.56 7.54 -4.66
C VAL A 50 -8.69 6.82 -3.63
N TYR A 51 -7.37 6.77 -3.83
CA TYR A 51 -6.46 6.18 -2.85
C TYR A 51 -6.45 6.92 -1.50
N GLU A 52 -6.60 8.24 -1.49
CA GLU A 52 -6.76 9.01 -0.24
C GLU A 52 -8.07 8.67 0.50
N LYS A 53 -9.18 8.50 -0.23
CA LYS A 53 -10.44 8.02 0.35
C LYS A 53 -10.29 6.62 0.91
N MET A 54 -9.65 5.71 0.17
CA MET A 54 -9.39 4.35 0.62
C MET A 54 -8.54 4.32 1.90
N ALA A 55 -7.51 5.16 1.97
CA ALA A 55 -6.68 5.30 3.17
C ALA A 55 -7.50 5.77 4.39
N SER A 56 -8.38 6.75 4.19
CA SER A 56 -9.29 7.25 5.24
C SER A 56 -10.23 6.16 5.71
N LYS A 57 -10.86 5.43 4.78
CA LYS A 57 -11.76 4.32 5.09
C LYS A 57 -11.06 3.18 5.82
N LEU A 58 -9.84 2.83 5.39
CA LEU A 58 -9.03 1.82 6.06
C LEU A 58 -8.69 2.22 7.49
N PHE A 59 -8.38 3.50 7.72
CA PHE A 59 -8.14 4.04 9.06
C PHE A 59 -9.40 3.97 9.93
N GLU A 60 -10.57 4.32 9.40
CA GLU A 60 -11.83 4.20 10.13
C GLU A 60 -12.15 2.74 10.52
N MET A 61 -11.78 1.77 9.67
CA MET A 61 -12.05 0.35 9.92
C MET A 61 -11.05 -0.30 10.88
N THR A 62 -9.77 0.08 10.80
CA THR A 62 -8.67 -0.64 11.48
C THR A 62 -7.99 0.18 12.57
N GLY A 63 -8.21 1.50 12.61
CA GLY A 63 -7.49 2.45 13.46
C GLY A 63 -6.05 2.74 13.00
N GLU A 64 -5.59 2.08 11.93
CA GLU A 64 -4.20 2.15 11.49
C GLU A 64 -4.03 3.18 10.37
N ARG A 65 -3.16 4.17 10.60
CA ARG A 65 -2.96 5.26 9.64
C ARG A 65 -2.05 4.84 8.50
N ARG A 66 -2.58 4.86 7.28
CA ARG A 66 -1.86 4.64 6.02
C ARG A 66 -2.04 5.83 5.09
N LEU A 67 -1.07 6.06 4.21
CA LEU A 67 -1.16 7.06 3.14
C LEU A 67 -1.74 6.46 1.85
N GLY A 68 -2.37 7.27 1.01
CA GLY A 68 -2.88 6.81 -0.29
C GLY A 68 -1.80 6.18 -1.18
N GLU A 69 -0.57 6.67 -1.11
CA GLU A 69 0.57 6.07 -1.81
C GLU A 69 0.92 4.67 -1.28
N GLU A 70 0.87 4.44 0.04
CA GLU A 70 1.09 3.11 0.61
C GLU A 70 0.01 2.12 0.17
N ILE A 71 -1.25 2.58 0.09
CA ILE A 71 -2.39 1.81 -0.42
C ILE A 71 -2.14 1.42 -1.88
N LYS A 72 -1.80 2.39 -2.73
CA LYS A 72 -1.48 2.16 -4.15
C LYS A 72 -0.36 1.13 -4.29
N ILE A 73 0.77 1.32 -3.62
CA ILE A 73 1.92 0.41 -3.69
C ILE A 73 1.52 -0.99 -3.23
N LYS A 74 0.75 -1.11 -2.14
CA LYS A 74 0.32 -2.40 -1.60
C LYS A 74 -0.58 -3.15 -2.58
N ILE A 75 -1.55 -2.47 -3.19
CA ILE A 75 -2.44 -3.06 -4.20
C ILE A 75 -1.64 -3.49 -5.44
N THR A 76 -0.74 -2.64 -5.94
CA THR A 76 0.13 -2.98 -7.09
C THR A 76 0.99 -4.21 -6.79
N ASN A 77 1.58 -4.29 -5.60
CA ASN A 77 2.39 -5.44 -5.21
C ASN A 77 1.54 -6.72 -5.09
N MET A 78 0.36 -6.61 -4.48
CA MET A 78 -0.53 -7.75 -4.26
C MET A 78 -1.08 -8.29 -5.60
N THR A 79 -1.50 -7.40 -6.50
CA THR A 79 -1.96 -7.77 -7.85
C THR A 79 -0.82 -8.38 -8.67
N PHE A 80 0.40 -7.83 -8.58
CA PHE A 80 1.58 -8.40 -9.24
C PHE A 80 1.88 -9.81 -8.72
N GLN A 81 1.88 -10.02 -7.41
CA GLN A 81 2.14 -11.33 -6.80
C GLN A 81 1.05 -12.34 -7.19
N TYR A 82 -0.22 -11.93 -7.17
CA TYR A 82 -1.32 -12.77 -7.64
C TYR A 82 -1.13 -13.18 -9.10
N ARG A 83 -0.76 -12.25 -9.99
CA ARG A 83 -0.48 -12.53 -11.40
C ARG A 83 0.69 -13.50 -11.56
N LYS A 84 1.78 -13.31 -10.80
CA LYS A 84 2.95 -14.20 -10.85
C LYS A 84 2.57 -15.62 -10.45
N LEU A 85 1.81 -15.78 -9.37
CA LEU A 85 1.33 -17.08 -8.91
C LEU A 85 0.33 -17.71 -9.88
N LYS A 86 -0.56 -16.89 -10.47
CA LYS A 86 -1.55 -17.34 -11.45
C LYS A 86 -0.92 -17.78 -12.77
N CYS A 87 0.06 -17.02 -13.29
CA CYS A 87 0.81 -17.36 -14.51
C CYS A 87 1.67 -18.63 -14.35
N MET A 88 2.17 -18.91 -13.14
CA MET A 88 2.83 -20.18 -12.85
C MET A 88 1.87 -21.39 -12.87
N THR A 89 0.56 -21.15 -12.71
CA THR A 89 -0.48 -22.18 -12.66
C THR A 89 -1.21 -22.32 -14.01
N ASP A 90 -1.27 -21.25 -14.81
CA ASP A 90 -2.03 -21.13 -16.05
C ASP A 90 -1.09 -20.65 -17.15
N SER A 91 -0.60 -21.58 -17.98
CA SER A 91 0.47 -21.33 -18.97
C SER A 91 0.13 -20.37 -20.13
N GLU A 92 -1.04 -19.74 -20.17
CA GLU A 92 -1.39 -18.74 -21.17
C GLU A 92 -2.43 -17.77 -20.60
N SER A 93 -2.09 -16.51 -20.36
CA SER A 93 -3.13 -15.48 -20.25
C SER A 93 -2.61 -14.08 -20.54
N ALA A 94 -3.25 -13.46 -21.53
CA ALA A 94 -3.01 -12.14 -22.10
C ALA A 94 -2.79 -11.02 -21.04
N PRO A 95 -2.06 -9.95 -21.41
CA PRO A 95 -1.89 -8.79 -20.53
C PRO A 95 -3.26 -8.18 -20.18
N PRO A 96 -3.57 -7.92 -18.89
CA PRO A 96 -4.89 -7.46 -18.50
C PRO A 96 -5.11 -5.96 -18.79
N ASP A 97 -6.36 -5.63 -19.06
CA ASP A 97 -6.94 -4.33 -19.41
C ASP A 97 -6.98 -3.33 -18.23
N TRP A 98 -5.86 -3.14 -17.54
CA TRP A 98 -5.77 -2.19 -16.42
C TRP A 98 -4.80 -1.05 -16.73
N PRO A 99 -5.23 0.22 -16.63
CA PRO A 99 -4.32 1.35 -16.80
C PRO A 99 -3.44 1.53 -15.55
N TYR A 100 -2.15 1.78 -15.79
CA TYR A 100 -1.13 2.09 -14.76
C TYR A 100 -1.42 3.38 -13.98
#